data_AF-A0A2N2NHQ8-F1
#
_entry.id   AF-A0A2N2NHQ8-F1
#
_cell.length_a   1.000
_cell.length_b   1.000
_cell.length_c   1.000
_cell.angle_alpha   90.00
_cell.angle_beta   90.00
_cell.angle_gamma   90.00
#
_symmetry.space_group_name_H-M   'P 1'
#
loop_
_entity.id
_entity.type
_entity.pdbx_description
1 polymer ?
#
loop_
_entity_poly.entity_id
_entity_poly.type
_entity_poly.pdbx_seq_one_letter_code
_entity_poly.pdbx_strand_id
1 'polypeptide(L)'
;MKDPCDIKPFKKTSVFEEYHKSQTSILSISGLNCPNCALRVRNALLKTYGITTALIDHESGLGEITYNPDIVQPQNLVSAIVLAGGDGIHQYAAQLME
;
A
#
# COMPACT_ATOMS: atom_id res chain seq x y z
N MET A 1 10.81 25.33 -7.65
CA MET A 1 9.62 24.46 -7.57
C MET A 1 9.55 23.88 -6.17
N LYS A 2 8.36 23.72 -5.57
CA LYS A 2 8.21 22.80 -4.44
C LYS A 2 8.08 21.42 -5.06
N ASP A 3 9.13 20.62 -5.01
CA ASP A 3 9.10 19.22 -5.43
C ASP A 3 7.97 18.51 -4.66
N PRO A 4 6.86 18.09 -5.30
CA PRO A 4 5.70 17.50 -4.64
C PRO A 4 5.94 16.06 -4.18
N CYS A 5 7.20 15.61 -4.21
CA CYS A 5 7.63 14.23 -4.03
C CYS A 5 8.32 13.96 -2.68
N ASP A 6 8.30 14.89 -1.71
CA ASP A 6 8.79 14.62 -0.34
C ASP A 6 7.76 13.78 0.44
N ILE A 7 7.80 12.46 0.24
CA ILE A 7 6.95 11.52 0.99
C ILE A 7 7.77 10.88 2.09
N LYS A 8 7.57 11.37 3.32
CA LYS A 8 8.23 10.81 4.50
C LYS A 8 7.66 9.42 4.84
N PRO A 9 8.50 8.47 5.28
CA PRO A 9 8.05 7.14 5.64
C PRO A 9 7.10 7.20 6.84
N PHE A 10 5.89 6.64 6.69
CA PHE A 10 4.96 6.49 7.80
C PHE A 10 5.42 5.35 8.71
N LYS A 11 5.62 5.65 10.00
CA LYS A 11 5.85 4.63 11.04
C LYS A 11 4.52 4.35 11.71
N LYS A 12 4.00 3.14 11.51
CA LYS A 12 2.78 2.70 12.19
C LYS A 12 3.10 2.32 13.64
N THR A 13 2.26 2.78 14.56
CA THR A 13 2.26 2.29 15.95
C THR A 13 1.32 1.10 16.01
N SER A 14 1.87 -0.07 16.34
CA SER A 14 1.15 -1.34 16.42
C SER A 14 0.01 -1.30 17.45
N VAL A 15 -1.21 -1.63 17.03
CA VAL A 15 -2.32 -1.94 17.96
C VAL A 15 -2.56 -3.45 17.99
N PHE A 16 -2.95 -3.98 19.16
CA PHE A 16 -3.01 -5.42 19.43
C PHE A 16 -4.00 -6.16 18.51
N GLU A 17 -5.13 -5.54 18.16
CA GLU A 17 -6.13 -6.13 17.24
C GLU A 17 -5.60 -6.39 15.81
N GLU A 18 -4.62 -5.63 15.33
CA GLU A 18 -4.07 -5.82 13.98
C GLU A 18 -3.11 -7.01 13.87
N TYR A 19 -2.64 -7.56 14.99
CA TYR A 19 -1.67 -8.66 15.04
C TYR A 19 -2.29 -10.00 15.44
N HIS A 20 -3.56 -10.03 15.83
CA HIS A 20 -4.20 -11.27 16.28
C HIS A 20 -4.23 -12.35 15.19
N LYS A 21 -4.25 -11.93 13.91
CA LYS A 21 -4.13 -12.81 12.75
C LYS A 21 -3.50 -12.05 11.61
N SER A 22 -2.69 -12.74 10.81
CA SER A 22 -1.98 -12.15 9.68
C SER A 22 -2.09 -13.04 8.45
N GLN A 23 -2.43 -12.43 7.32
CA GLN A 23 -2.37 -13.02 6.00
C GLN A 23 -1.54 -12.10 5.11
N THR A 24 -0.69 -12.70 4.28
CA THR A 24 0.13 -11.97 3.32
C THR A 24 -0.43 -12.22 1.91
N SER A 25 -0.58 -11.16 1.14
CA SER A 25 -0.99 -11.22 -0.26
C SER A 25 -0.04 -10.43 -1.12
N ILE A 26 0.27 -10.98 -2.29
CA ILE A 26 1.06 -10.31 -3.32
C ILE A 26 0.09 -9.61 -4.27
N LEU A 27 0.39 -8.35 -4.57
CA LEU A 27 -0.34 -7.53 -5.53
C LEU A 27 0.62 -7.13 -6.65
N SER A 28 0.18 -7.24 -7.91
CA SER A 28 0.82 -6.54 -9.01
C SER A 28 0.31 -5.11 -9.04
N ILE A 29 1.20 -4.13 -9.18
CA ILE A 29 0.89 -2.70 -9.12
C ILE A 29 1.45 -2.03 -10.36
N SER A 30 0.59 -1.29 -11.06
CA SER A 30 0.92 -0.51 -12.24
C SER A 30 0.83 1.00 -11.94
N GLY A 31 1.64 1.79 -12.66
CA GLY A 31 1.71 3.25 -12.50
C GLY A 31 2.75 3.74 -11.48
N LEU A 32 3.58 2.84 -10.95
CA LEU A 32 4.71 3.19 -10.08
C LEU A 32 5.93 3.62 -10.90
N ASN A 33 5.94 4.87 -11.38
CA ASN A 33 7.06 5.39 -12.18
C ASN A 33 8.28 5.83 -11.34
N CYS A 34 8.18 5.82 -10.02
CA CYS A 34 9.19 6.40 -9.15
C CYS A 34 9.22 5.75 -7.75
N PRO A 35 10.38 5.75 -7.04
CA PRO A 35 10.45 5.26 -5.66
C PRO A 35 9.47 5.98 -4.71
N ASN A 36 9.26 7.28 -4.95
CA ASN A 36 8.31 8.09 -4.19
C ASN A 36 6.85 7.65 -4.41
N CYS A 37 6.54 7.18 -5.61
CA CYS A 37 5.23 6.65 -5.99
C CYS A 37 4.96 5.36 -5.17
N ALA A 38 5.95 4.48 -5.05
CA ALA A 38 5.88 3.30 -4.19
C ALA A 38 5.76 3.66 -2.70
N LEU A 39 6.50 4.67 -2.23
CA LEU A 39 6.38 5.16 -0.85
C LEU A 39 4.97 5.73 -0.55
N ARG A 40 4.34 6.41 -1.51
CA ARG A 40 2.95 6.89 -1.37
C ARG A 40 1.98 5.74 -1.18
N VAL A 41 2.05 4.75 -2.06
CA VAL A 41 1.20 3.56 -1.98
C VAL A 41 1.42 2.84 -0.65
N ARG A 42 2.68 2.61 -0.28
CA ARG A 42 3.03 1.98 1.00
C ARG A 42 2.45 2.73 2.19
N ASN A 43 2.61 4.05 2.23
CA ASN A 43 2.08 4.88 3.32
C ASN A 43 0.55 4.87 3.37
N ALA A 44 -0.13 4.84 2.22
CA ALA A 44 -1.58 4.73 2.16
C ALA A 44 -2.06 3.38 2.74
N LEU A 45 -1.40 2.28 2.37
CA LEU A 45 -1.68 0.95 2.92
C LEU A 45 -1.44 0.88 4.43
N LEU A 46 -0.30 1.36 4.91
CA LEU A 46 -0.01 1.32 6.36
C LEU A 46 -0.99 2.17 7.19
N LYS A 47 -1.62 3.19 6.60
CA LYS A 47 -2.67 3.98 7.25
C LYS A 47 -4.00 3.25 7.35
N THR A 48 -4.23 2.24 6.52
CA THR A 48 -5.43 1.40 6.59
C THR A 48 -5.39 0.56 7.86
N TYR A 49 -6.46 0.63 8.65
CA TYR A 49 -6.63 -0.21 9.84
C TYR A 49 -6.75 -1.68 9.42
N GLY A 50 -6.06 -2.57 10.12
CA GLY A 50 -5.95 -3.99 9.77
C GLY A 50 -4.70 -4.32 8.96
N ILE A 51 -3.98 -3.35 8.39
CA ILE A 51 -2.72 -3.61 7.67
C ILE A 51 -1.53 -3.50 8.61
N THR A 52 -0.76 -4.58 8.72
CA THR A 52 0.38 -4.69 9.60
C THR A 52 1.67 -4.22 8.92
N THR A 53 1.92 -4.71 7.70
CA THR A 53 3.11 -4.36 6.92
C THR A 53 2.76 -4.20 5.44
N ALA A 54 3.49 -3.32 4.76
CA ALA A 54 3.41 -3.16 3.31
C ALA A 54 4.81 -2.94 2.75
N LEU A 55 5.22 -3.78 1.83
CA LEU A 55 6.46 -3.69 1.08
C LEU A 55 6.09 -3.49 -0.39
N ILE A 56 6.51 -2.37 -0.98
CA ILE A 56 6.20 -2.03 -2.37
C ILE A 56 7.52 -1.89 -3.11
N ASP A 57 7.67 -2.68 -4.17
CA ASP A 57 8.81 -2.64 -5.06
C ASP A 57 8.41 -2.03 -6.40
N HIS A 58 8.93 -0.83 -6.68
CA HIS A 58 8.60 -0.09 -7.90
C HIS A 58 9.30 -0.65 -9.16
N GLU A 59 10.40 -1.39 -9.00
CA GLU A 59 11.18 -1.93 -10.13
C GLU A 59 10.48 -3.15 -10.74
N SER A 60 10.00 -4.06 -9.88
CA SER A 60 9.21 -5.22 -10.27
C SER A 60 7.72 -4.93 -10.41
N GLY A 61 7.23 -3.82 -9.85
CA GLY A 61 5.81 -3.51 -9.81
C GLY A 61 5.03 -4.44 -8.89
N LEU A 62 5.64 -4.92 -7.82
CA LEU A 62 5.03 -5.85 -6.87
C LEU A 62 4.86 -5.22 -5.50
N GLY A 63 3.77 -5.59 -4.83
CA GLY A 63 3.49 -5.21 -3.45
C GLY A 63 3.21 -6.43 -2.60
N GLU A 64 3.98 -6.64 -1.54
CA GLU A 64 3.69 -7.62 -0.50
C GLU A 64 3.04 -6.93 0.70
N ILE A 65 1.78 -7.30 0.99
CA ILE A 65 0.99 -6.67 2.05
C ILE A 65 0.60 -7.74 3.05
N THR A 66 0.91 -7.51 4.32
CA THR A 66 0.46 -8.33 5.44
C THR A 66 -0.62 -7.58 6.21
N TYR A 67 -1.76 -8.23 6.40
CA TYR A 67 -2.95 -7.65 7.00
C TYR A 67 -3.72 -8.70 7.80
N ASN A 68 -4.61 -8.26 8.66
CA ASN A 68 -5.56 -9.12 9.35
C ASN A 68 -6.79 -9.35 8.45
N PRO A 69 -7.02 -10.59 7.95
CA PRO A 69 -8.14 -10.89 7.05
C PRO A 69 -9.51 -10.80 7.73
N ASP A 70 -9.57 -10.77 9.07
CA ASP A 70 -10.82 -10.52 9.81
C ASP A 70 -11.19 -9.02 9.85
N ILE A 71 -10.26 -8.12 9.49
CA ILE A 71 -10.45 -6.66 9.51
C ILE A 71 -10.48 -6.08 8.09
N VAL A 72 -9.57 -6.53 7.23
CA VAL A 72 -9.38 -6.03 5.86
C VAL A 72 -9.46 -7.18 4.89
N GLN A 73 -10.18 -7.00 3.78
CA GLN A 73 -10.22 -7.97 2.70
C GLN A 73 -9.19 -7.62 1.62
N PRO A 74 -8.71 -8.61 0.84
CA PRO A 74 -7.77 -8.40 -0.27
C PRO A 74 -8.19 -7.28 -1.25
N GLN A 75 -9.49 -7.16 -1.52
CA GLN A 75 -10.05 -6.13 -2.42
C GLN A 75 -9.90 -4.70 -1.85
N ASN A 76 -9.88 -4.53 -0.53
CA ASN A 76 -9.63 -3.24 0.10
C ASN A 76 -8.19 -2.78 -0.15
N LEU A 77 -7.24 -3.71 -0.27
CA LEU A 77 -5.84 -3.39 -0.59
C LEU A 77 -5.74 -2.76 -1.98
N VAL A 78 -6.38 -3.37 -2.97
CA VAL A 78 -6.45 -2.84 -4.34
C VAL A 78 -7.06 -1.44 -4.34
N SER A 79 -8.18 -1.27 -3.65
CA SER A 79 -8.86 0.03 -3.55
C SER A 79 -7.98 1.10 -2.90
N ALA A 80 -7.27 0.75 -1.83
CA ALA A 80 -6.34 1.67 -1.16
C ALA A 80 -5.20 2.12 -2.08
N ILE A 81 -4.69 1.24 -2.94
CA ILE A 81 -3.65 1.57 -3.91
C ILE A 81 -4.19 2.54 -4.96
N VAL A 82 -5.36 2.28 -5.53
CA VAL A 82 -5.98 3.16 -6.53
C VAL A 82 -6.24 4.55 -5.92
N LEU A 83 -6.79 4.61 -4.71
CA LEU A 83 -7.05 5.86 -4.00
C LEU A 83 -5.77 6.64 -3.68
N ALA A 84 -4.64 5.96 -3.44
CA ALA A 84 -3.35 6.63 -3.19
C ALA A 84 -2.85 7.43 -4.41
N GLY A 85 -3.31 7.06 -5.61
CA GLY A 85 -3.03 7.75 -6.86
C GLY A 85 -4.06 8.83 -7.21
N GLY A 86 -5.20 8.92 -6.52
CA GLY A 86 -6.31 9.82 -6.86
C GLY A 86 -6.07 11.32 -6.63
N ASP A 87 -4.82 11.81 -6.69
CA ASP A 87 -4.47 13.22 -6.50
C ASP A 87 -4.58 14.07 -7.78
N GLY A 88 -5.10 13.48 -8.87
CA GLY A 88 -5.25 14.13 -10.17
C GLY A 88 -3.96 14.21 -11.00
N ILE A 89 -2.85 13.70 -10.46
CA ILE A 89 -1.54 13.66 -11.12
C ILE A 89 -1.11 12.21 -11.36
N HIS A 90 -1.34 11.35 -10.37
CA HIS A 90 -0.97 9.94 -10.45
C HIS A 90 -2.18 9.09 -10.83
N GLN A 91 -1.92 7.90 -11.35
CA GLN A 91 -2.96 6.90 -11.56
C GLN A 91 -2.33 5.53 -11.32
N TYR A 92 -2.78 4.85 -10.26
CA TYR A 92 -2.30 3.53 -9.92
C TYR A 92 -3.39 2.51 -10.16
N ALA A 93 -2.98 1.30 -10.53
CA ALA A 93 -3.84 0.13 -10.60
C ALA A 93 -3.17 -1.01 -9.85
N ALA A 94 -3.97 -1.90 -9.26
CA ALA A 94 -3.44 -3.08 -8.61
C ALA A 94 -4.33 -4.30 -8.84
N GLN A 95 -3.74 -5.48 -8.81
CA GLN A 95 -4.44 -6.75 -8.92
C GLN A 95 -3.83 -7.79 -7.99
N LEU A 96 -4.66 -8.65 -7.42
CA LEU A 96 -4.22 -9.80 -6.61
C LEU A 96 -3.51 -10.82 -7.49
N MET A 97 -2.36 -11.27 -7.02
CA MET A 97 -1.66 -12.42 -7.58
C MET A 97 -2.04 -13.62 -6.72
N GLU A 98 -2.91 -14.47 -7.27
CA GLU A 98 -3.33 -15.76 -6.71
C GLU A 98 -2.60 -16.91 -7.43
#